data_AF-A0AAD9WQB7-F1
#
_entry.id   AF-A0AAD9WQB7-F1
#
_cell.length_a   1.000
_cell.length_b   1.000
_cell.length_c   1.000
_cell.angle_alpha   90.00
_cell.angle_beta   90.00
_cell.angle_gamma   90.00
#
_symmetry.space_group_name_H-M   'P 1'
#
loop_
_entity.id
_entity.type
_entity.pdbx_description
1 polymer ?
#
loop_
_entity_poly.entity_id
_entity_poly.type
_entity_poly.pdbx_seq_one_letter_code
_entity_poly.pdbx_strand_id
1 'polypeptide(L)'
;MCWKKLLPQELLANENIRSQLNRGLEMMSQAADGMKVVQPGLRENLSYLRVMEQRQFETQQKAAAAQAQKAAAAGLISAYQMDGMEAPREMTIKEVVEAYAQQIYGRIHNGQQIYGFGNISIYVDSLNQMVYAQKEEGWIPITLDTLLKMHNNSLPRRH
;
A
#
# COMPACT_ATOMS: atom_id res chain seq x y z
N MET A 1 -0.67 26.60 -45.64
CA MET A 1 0.79 26.39 -45.48
C MET A 1 1.04 24.92 -45.14
N CYS A 2 1.82 24.20 -45.95
CA CYS A 2 2.03 22.75 -45.76
C CYS A 2 3.31 22.51 -44.94
N TRP A 3 3.18 22.49 -43.62
CA TRP A 3 4.28 22.33 -42.66
C TRP A 3 5.17 21.10 -42.94
N LYS A 4 4.62 20.06 -43.59
CA LYS A 4 5.35 18.86 -44.04
C LYS A 4 6.55 19.18 -44.95
N LYS A 5 6.53 20.28 -45.69
CA LYS A 5 7.63 20.71 -46.56
C LYS A 5 8.83 21.30 -45.80
N LEU A 6 8.67 21.57 -44.50
CA LEU A 6 9.74 22.07 -43.64
C LEU A 6 10.58 20.93 -43.03
N LEU A 7 10.16 19.67 -43.19
CA LEU A 7 10.86 18.51 -42.66
C LEU A 7 11.88 17.97 -43.68
N PRO A 8 13.11 17.66 -43.25
CA PRO A 8 14.07 16.91 -44.06
C PRO A 8 13.48 15.61 -44.62
N GLN A 9 13.81 15.32 -45.87
CA GLN A 9 13.25 14.17 -46.59
C GLN A 9 13.68 12.83 -45.97
N GLU A 10 14.84 12.81 -45.32
CA GLU A 10 15.36 11.67 -44.55
C GLU A 10 14.45 11.29 -43.38
N LEU A 11 13.89 12.29 -42.67
CA LEU A 11 12.96 12.07 -41.57
C LEU A 11 11.59 11.61 -42.07
N LEU A 12 11.16 12.10 -43.25
CA LEU A 12 9.91 11.70 -43.89
C LEU A 12 9.98 10.27 -44.47
N ALA A 13 11.16 9.84 -44.92
CA ALA A 13 11.39 8.49 -45.43
C ALA A 13 11.36 7.43 -44.32
N ASN A 14 11.56 7.81 -43.05
CA ASN A 14 11.53 6.90 -41.91
C ASN A 14 10.08 6.62 -41.46
N GLU A 15 9.65 5.37 -41.57
CA GLU A 15 8.29 4.96 -41.20
C GLU A 15 7.94 5.21 -39.72
N ASN A 16 8.89 5.01 -38.81
CA ASN A 16 8.67 5.22 -37.38
C ASN A 16 8.48 6.70 -37.05
N ILE A 17 9.27 7.57 -37.67
CA ILE A 17 9.13 9.02 -37.47
C ILE A 17 7.78 9.49 -38.03
N ARG A 18 7.40 9.00 -39.21
CA ARG A 18 6.10 9.30 -39.83
C ARG A 18 4.92 8.83 -38.97
N SER A 19 5.00 7.63 -38.40
CA SER A 19 3.92 7.08 -37.56
C SER A 19 3.76 7.87 -36.25
N GLN A 20 4.86 8.22 -35.59
CA GLN A 20 4.84 9.02 -34.36
C GLN A 20 4.33 10.45 -34.60
N LEU A 21 4.73 11.07 -35.70
CA LEU A 21 4.27 12.40 -36.08
C LEU A 21 2.76 12.42 -36.36
N ASN A 22 2.26 11.43 -37.10
CA ASN A 22 0.82 11.27 -37.34
C ASN A 22 0.06 11.04 -36.03
N ARG A 23 0.59 10.21 -35.12
CA ARG A 23 0.00 9.99 -33.80
C ARG A 23 -0.08 11.29 -32.99
N GLY A 24 0.96 12.12 -33.03
CA GLY A 24 0.99 13.44 -32.41
C GLY A 24 -0.10 14.37 -32.96
N LEU A 25 -0.28 14.40 -34.28
CA LEU A 25 -1.32 15.20 -34.92
C LEU A 25 -2.74 14.74 -34.57
N GLU A 26 -2.98 13.43 -34.54
CA GLU A 26 -4.25 12.86 -34.10
C GLU A 26 -4.58 13.28 -32.67
N MET A 27 -3.58 13.25 -31.78
CA MET A 27 -3.72 13.73 -30.40
C MET A 27 -4.05 15.22 -30.35
N MET A 28 -3.39 16.05 -31.16
CA MET A 28 -3.70 17.48 -31.24
C MET A 28 -5.13 17.74 -31.76
N SER A 29 -5.58 16.98 -32.76
CA SER A 29 -6.95 17.05 -33.28
C SER A 29 -7.96 16.67 -32.20
N GLN A 30 -7.73 15.55 -31.50
CA GLN A 30 -8.58 15.11 -30.39
C GLN A 30 -8.64 16.14 -29.26
N ALA A 31 -7.51 16.77 -28.91
CA ALA A 31 -7.48 17.86 -27.93
C ALA A 31 -8.30 19.06 -28.38
N ALA A 32 -8.17 19.45 -29.66
CA ALA A 32 -8.91 20.57 -30.24
C ALA A 32 -10.43 20.30 -30.25
N ASP A 33 -10.82 19.04 -30.45
CA ASP A 33 -12.22 18.58 -30.37
C ASP A 33 -12.72 18.41 -28.92
N GLY A 34 -11.90 18.76 -27.92
CA GLY A 34 -12.23 18.65 -26.49
C GLY A 34 -12.23 17.21 -25.95
N MET A 35 -11.73 16.24 -26.72
CA MET A 35 -11.62 14.86 -26.27
C MET A 35 -10.44 14.68 -25.32
N LYS A 36 -10.58 13.79 -24.34
CA LYS A 36 -9.50 13.44 -23.41
C LYS A 36 -8.39 12.69 -24.16
N VAL A 37 -7.32 13.41 -24.49
CA VAL A 37 -6.11 12.82 -25.07
C VAL A 37 -5.42 11.96 -24.02
N VAL A 38 -5.29 10.67 -24.31
CA VAL A 38 -4.54 9.75 -23.46
C VAL A 38 -3.16 9.56 -24.04
N GLN A 39 -2.14 9.88 -23.25
CA GLN A 39 -0.76 9.78 -23.69
C GLN A 39 -0.42 8.31 -24.03
N PRO A 40 0.17 8.04 -25.21
CA PRO A 40 0.66 6.71 -25.57
C PRO A 40 1.67 6.24 -24.51
N GLY A 41 1.58 4.98 -24.06
CA GLY A 41 2.40 4.46 -22.96
C GLY A 41 1.74 4.54 -21.58
N LEU A 42 0.83 5.50 -21.34
CA LEU A 42 0.19 5.65 -20.03
C LEU A 42 -0.83 4.54 -19.75
N ARG A 43 -1.52 4.06 -20.79
CA ARG A 43 -2.50 2.96 -20.64
C ARG A 43 -1.80 1.63 -20.36
N GLU A 44 -0.70 1.34 -21.06
CA GLU A 44 0.09 0.14 -20.81
C GLU A 44 0.75 0.17 -19.43
N ASN A 45 1.22 1.34 -18.96
CA ASN A 45 1.78 1.48 -17.62
C ASN A 45 0.74 1.24 -16.53
N LEU A 46 -0.48 1.77 -16.70
CA LEU A 46 -1.57 1.56 -15.72
C LEU A 46 -2.05 0.10 -15.70
N SER A 47 -2.10 -0.57 -16.85
CA SER A 47 -2.47 -1.99 -16.87
C SER A 47 -1.40 -2.85 -16.19
N TYR A 48 -0.12 -2.55 -16.40
CA TYR A 48 0.98 -3.23 -15.72
C TYR A 48 0.94 -3.03 -14.20
N LEU A 49 0.74 -1.79 -13.74
CA LEU A 49 0.60 -1.48 -12.31
C LEU A 49 -0.58 -2.22 -11.67
N ARG A 50 -1.74 -2.27 -12.35
CA ARG A 50 -2.92 -3.00 -11.87
C ARG A 50 -2.67 -4.51 -11.73
N VAL A 51 -2.02 -5.12 -12.72
CA VAL A 51 -1.68 -6.55 -12.69
C VAL A 51 -0.69 -6.86 -11.56
N MET A 52 0.27 -5.96 -11.33
CA MET A 52 1.21 -6.08 -10.22
C MET A 52 0.50 -6.00 -8.86
N GLU A 53 -0.37 -5.02 -8.64
CA GLU A 53 -1.17 -4.91 -7.41
C GLU A 53 -2.05 -6.13 -7.18
N GLN A 54 -2.73 -6.60 -8.22
CA GLN A 54 -3.60 -7.78 -8.12
C GLN A 54 -2.82 -9.02 -7.70
N ARG A 55 -1.64 -9.25 -8.29
CA ARG A 55 -0.77 -10.37 -7.92
C ARG A 55 -0.29 -10.27 -6.47
N GLN A 56 0.06 -9.07 -6.00
CA GLN A 56 0.47 -8.86 -4.61
C GLN A 56 -0.68 -9.18 -3.64
N PHE A 57 -1.88 -8.70 -3.93
CA PHE A 57 -3.07 -8.95 -3.11
C PHE A 57 -3.43 -10.45 -3.07
N GLU A 58 -3.40 -11.15 -4.20
CA GLU A 58 -3.61 -12.59 -4.26
C GLU A 58 -2.55 -13.38 -3.47
N THR A 59 -1.30 -12.93 -3.51
CA THR A 59 -0.20 -13.56 -2.73
C THR A 59 -0.42 -13.38 -1.24
N GLN A 60 -0.83 -12.17 -0.81
CA GLN A 60 -1.17 -11.91 0.59
C GLN A 60 -2.38 -12.72 1.05
N GLN A 61 -3.43 -12.83 0.24
CA GLN A 61 -4.58 -13.67 0.57
C GLN A 61 -4.19 -15.15 0.70
N LYS A 62 -3.39 -15.67 -0.22
CA LYS A 62 -2.91 -17.07 -0.14
C LYS A 62 -2.03 -17.30 1.09
N ALA A 63 -1.18 -16.34 1.44
CA ALA A 63 -0.37 -16.41 2.66
C ALA A 63 -1.24 -16.40 3.93
N ALA A 64 -2.24 -15.52 4.00
CA ALA A 64 -3.19 -15.45 5.11
C ALA A 64 -4.04 -16.74 5.21
N ALA A 65 -4.51 -17.28 4.09
CA ALA A 65 -5.25 -18.54 4.06
C ALA A 65 -4.37 -19.73 4.50
N ALA A 66 -3.10 -19.77 4.08
CA ALA A 66 -2.15 -20.79 4.53
C ALA A 66 -1.82 -20.67 6.02
N GLN A 67 -1.73 -19.45 6.57
CA GLN A 67 -1.57 -19.22 8.00
C GLN A 67 -2.82 -19.66 8.78
N ALA A 68 -4.03 -19.35 8.29
CA ALA A 68 -5.28 -19.79 8.90
C ALA A 68 -5.42 -21.33 8.91
N GLN A 69 -5.02 -21.99 7.82
CA GLN A 69 -4.99 -23.46 7.75
C GLN A 69 -3.94 -24.06 8.71
N LYS A 70 -2.76 -23.45 8.84
CA LYS A 70 -1.76 -23.86 9.84
C LYS A 70 -2.27 -23.66 11.27
N ALA A 71 -2.99 -22.58 11.55
CA ALA A 71 -3.61 -22.34 12.85
C ALA A 71 -4.74 -23.34 13.15
N ALA A 72 -5.56 -23.69 12.15
CA ALA A 72 -6.61 -24.70 12.29
C ALA A 72 -6.04 -26.11 12.49
N ALA A 73 -4.96 -26.46 11.77
CA ALA A 73 -4.23 -27.71 11.99
C ALA A 73 -3.58 -27.73 13.38
N ALA A 74 -2.94 -26.65 13.82
CA ALA A 74 -2.39 -26.54 15.18
C ALA A 74 -3.47 -26.60 16.27
N GLY A 75 -4.68 -26.10 15.99
CA GLY A 75 -5.84 -26.23 16.89
C GLY A 75 -6.37 -27.66 17.01
N LEU A 76 -6.32 -28.44 15.93
CA LEU A 76 -6.60 -29.88 15.94
C LEU A 76 -5.50 -30.67 16.67
N ILE A 77 -4.25 -30.21 16.59
CA ILE A 77 -3.11 -30.77 17.35
C ILE A 77 -3.20 -30.44 18.84
N SER A 78 -3.70 -29.25 19.17
CA SER A 78 -3.87 -28.81 20.56
C SER A 78 -5.03 -29.49 21.30
N ALA A 79 -5.99 -30.11 20.59
CA ALA A 79 -7.10 -30.83 21.23
C ALA A 79 -6.70 -32.22 21.77
N TYR A 80 -5.57 -32.79 21.32
CA TYR A 80 -5.06 -34.08 21.80
C TYR A 80 -3.79 -33.98 22.66
N GLN A 81 -3.28 -32.76 22.88
CA GLN A 81 -2.13 -32.49 23.75
C GLN A 81 -2.49 -31.40 24.77
N MET A 82 -3.50 -31.67 25.58
CA MET A 82 -3.58 -31.10 26.93
C MET A 82 -2.80 -32.01 27.87
N ASP A 83 -1.47 -31.93 27.84
CA ASP A 83 -0.68 -32.03 29.06
C ASP A 83 0.70 -31.40 28.82
N GLY A 84 0.98 -30.33 29.57
CA GLY A 84 2.30 -29.75 29.82
C GLY A 84 3.22 -29.43 28.63
N MET A 85 3.15 -28.21 28.09
CA MET A 85 4.29 -27.26 28.01
C MET A 85 3.83 -25.98 27.27
N GLU A 86 3.69 -24.86 27.98
CA GLU A 86 3.55 -23.54 27.36
C GLU A 86 4.87 -23.17 26.67
N ALA A 87 4.97 -23.42 25.36
CA ALA A 87 5.95 -22.71 24.54
C ALA A 87 5.41 -21.28 24.32
N PRO A 88 6.18 -20.22 24.64
CA PRO A 88 5.77 -18.87 24.33
C PRO A 88 5.71 -18.73 22.81
N ARG A 89 4.50 -18.56 22.28
CA ARG A 89 4.32 -18.19 20.87
C ARG A 89 4.87 -16.77 20.76
N GLU A 90 6.02 -16.59 20.12
CA GLU A 90 6.57 -15.27 19.85
C GLU A 90 5.58 -14.51 18.94
N MET A 91 4.73 -13.68 19.56
CA MET A 91 3.78 -12.84 18.84
C MET A 91 4.54 -11.70 18.17
N THR A 92 4.25 -11.45 16.90
CA THR A 92 4.82 -10.31 16.19
C THR A 92 4.27 -9.00 16.73
N ILE A 93 5.04 -7.90 16.63
CA ILE A 93 4.59 -6.57 17.09
C ILE A 93 3.28 -6.17 16.42
N LYS A 94 3.08 -6.56 15.15
CA LYS A 94 1.82 -6.34 14.43
C LYS A 94 0.64 -7.04 15.12
N GLU A 95 0.77 -8.30 15.49
CA GLU A 95 -0.29 -9.05 16.18
C GLU A 95 -0.61 -8.44 17.56
N VAL A 96 0.41 -8.02 18.29
CA VAL A 96 0.22 -7.31 19.57
C VAL A 96 -0.55 -6.01 19.33
N VAL A 97 -0.16 -5.20 18.36
CA VAL A 97 -0.87 -3.94 18.07
C VAL A 97 -2.30 -4.20 17.61
N GLU A 98 -2.54 -5.21 16.77
CA GLU A 98 -3.88 -5.57 16.31
C GLU A 98 -4.79 -6.08 17.43
N ALA A 99 -4.22 -6.71 18.47
CA ALA A 99 -5.00 -7.14 19.65
C ALA A 99 -5.40 -5.98 20.56
N TYR A 100 -4.61 -4.91 20.61
CA TYR A 100 -4.77 -3.81 21.59
C TYR A 100 -5.20 -2.47 20.99
N ALA A 101 -5.12 -2.27 19.67
CA ALA A 101 -5.46 -1.03 19.00
C ALA A 101 -6.68 -1.19 18.08
N GLN A 102 -7.52 -0.16 18.03
CA GLN A 102 -8.70 -0.15 17.16
C GLN A 102 -8.30 0.25 15.75
N GLN A 103 -8.58 -0.59 14.76
CA GLN A 103 -8.30 -0.24 13.37
C GLN A 103 -9.17 0.95 12.91
N ILE A 104 -8.54 1.95 12.29
CA ILE A 104 -9.26 3.08 11.69
C ILE A 104 -9.45 2.80 10.20
N TYR A 105 -10.61 2.24 9.85
CA TYR A 105 -10.93 1.91 8.47
C TYR A 105 -10.84 3.12 7.53
N GLY A 106 -10.23 2.93 6.36
CA GLY A 106 -10.08 3.98 5.33
C GLY A 106 -8.95 4.98 5.57
N ARG A 107 -8.16 4.85 6.64
CA ARG A 107 -6.96 5.66 6.88
C ARG A 107 -5.69 4.85 6.66
N ILE A 108 -4.94 5.25 5.64
CA ILE A 108 -3.68 4.63 5.23
C ILE A 108 -2.61 5.73 5.17
N HIS A 109 -1.41 5.46 5.66
CA HIS A 109 -0.24 6.33 5.51
C HIS A 109 0.92 5.53 4.92
N ASN A 110 1.50 5.99 3.82
CA ASN A 110 2.57 5.28 3.10
C ASN A 110 2.24 3.80 2.77
N GLY A 111 0.97 3.49 2.49
CA GLY A 111 0.51 2.11 2.25
C GLY A 111 0.32 1.27 3.51
N GLN A 112 0.57 1.82 4.70
CA GLN A 112 0.39 1.13 5.98
C GLN A 112 -0.93 1.54 6.65
N GLN A 113 -1.63 0.56 7.21
CA GLN A 113 -2.89 0.76 7.93
C GLN A 113 -2.64 1.57 9.21
N ILE A 114 -3.48 2.59 9.44
CA ILE A 114 -3.45 3.37 10.69
C ILE A 114 -4.38 2.70 11.70
N TYR A 115 -3.88 2.54 12.93
CA TYR A 115 -4.62 2.07 14.10
C TYR A 115 -4.74 3.22 15.11
N GLY A 116 -5.84 3.23 15.87
CA GLY A 116 -6.08 4.13 16.98
C GLY A 116 -5.79 3.42 18.30
N PHE A 117 -4.91 3.98 19.11
CA PHE A 117 -4.66 3.58 20.48
C PHE A 117 -5.10 4.69 21.44
N GLY A 118 -6.37 4.63 21.87
CA GLY A 118 -7.04 5.74 22.53
C GLY A 118 -7.09 6.98 21.65
N ASN A 119 -6.46 8.08 22.08
CA ASN A 119 -6.39 9.34 21.33
C ASN A 119 -5.19 9.45 20.39
N ILE A 120 -4.38 8.39 20.28
CA ILE A 120 -3.12 8.38 19.53
C ILE A 120 -3.32 7.57 18.25
N SER A 121 -3.03 8.16 17.10
CA SER A 121 -2.95 7.42 15.83
C SER A 121 -1.57 6.82 15.68
N ILE A 122 -1.52 5.53 15.34
CA ILE A 122 -0.28 4.77 15.16
C ILE A 122 -0.29 3.98 13.85
N TYR A 123 0.87 3.62 13.33
CA TYR A 123 1.00 2.60 12.31
C TYR A 123 2.18 1.68 12.65
N VAL A 124 2.18 0.49 12.07
CA VAL A 124 3.24 -0.51 12.27
C VAL A 124 3.99 -0.73 10.96
N ASP A 125 5.30 -0.52 11.02
CA ASP A 125 6.22 -0.94 9.97
C ASP A 125 6.66 -2.38 10.26
N SER A 126 6.04 -3.34 9.58
CA SER A 126 6.33 -4.77 9.74
C SER A 126 7.71 -5.18 9.19
N LEU A 127 8.29 -4.41 8.26
CA LEU A 127 9.61 -4.71 7.70
C LEU A 127 10.71 -4.39 8.70
N ASN A 128 10.60 -3.23 9.35
CA ASN A 128 11.58 -2.77 10.33
C ASN A 128 11.20 -3.12 11.78
N GLN A 129 10.04 -3.76 11.98
CA GLN A 129 9.46 -4.06 13.31
C GLN A 129 9.36 -2.83 14.22
N MET A 130 8.95 -1.69 13.65
CA MET A 130 8.86 -0.40 14.36
C MET A 130 7.43 0.10 14.44
N VAL A 131 7.08 0.75 15.54
CA VAL A 131 5.79 1.44 15.71
C VAL A 131 6.00 2.94 15.59
N TYR A 132 5.12 3.60 14.84
CA TYR A 132 5.14 5.04 14.69
C TYR A 132 3.87 5.64 15.25
N ALA A 133 3.98 6.79 15.92
CA ALA A 133 2.85 7.56 16.41
C ALA A 133 2.78 8.94 15.75
N GLN A 134 1.55 9.40 15.52
CA GLN A 134 1.26 10.71 14.98
C GLN A 134 1.42 11.78 16.08
N LYS A 135 2.27 12.77 15.82
CA LYS A 135 2.43 14.00 16.58
C LYS A 135 2.22 15.23 15.67
N GLU A 136 2.29 16.43 16.25
CA GLU A 136 2.10 17.70 15.54
C GLU A 136 3.08 17.87 14.37
N GLU A 137 4.34 17.46 14.55
CA GLU A 137 5.41 17.58 13.54
C GLU A 137 5.48 16.39 12.56
N GLY A 138 4.58 15.40 12.70
CA GLY A 138 4.52 14.22 11.84
C GLY A 138 4.62 12.90 12.59
N TRP A 139 5.09 11.85 11.91
CA TRP A 139 5.17 10.50 12.44
C TRP A 139 6.53 10.24 13.06
N ILE A 140 6.54 9.85 14.34
CA ILE A 140 7.77 9.57 15.07
C ILE A 140 7.84 8.08 15.47
N PRO A 141 9.03 7.45 15.40
CA PRO A 141 9.21 6.10 15.90
C PRO A 141 9.11 6.08 17.43
N ILE A 142 8.35 5.13 17.97
CA ILE A 142 8.17 4.99 19.42
C ILE A 142 8.18 3.51 19.83
N THR A 143 8.53 3.26 21.09
CA THR A 143 8.37 1.94 21.73
C THR A 143 6.97 1.76 22.32
N LEU A 144 6.56 0.53 22.56
CA LEU A 144 5.26 0.23 23.20
C LEU A 144 5.14 0.85 24.61
N ASP A 145 6.22 0.85 25.40
CA ASP A 145 6.24 1.54 26.71
C ASP A 145 5.98 3.04 26.59
N THR A 146 6.56 3.67 25.56
CA THR A 146 6.36 5.09 25.28
C THR A 146 4.94 5.37 24.83
N LEU A 147 4.38 4.49 23.99
CA LEU A 147 2.98 4.56 23.57
C LEU A 147 2.02 4.50 24.77
N LEU A 148 2.26 3.58 25.72
CA LEU A 148 1.49 3.45 26.95
C LEU A 148 1.56 4.71 27.82
N LYS A 149 2.76 5.29 27.98
CA LYS A 149 2.94 6.56 28.70
C LYS A 149 2.15 7.70 28.04
N MET A 150 2.20 7.79 26.71
CA MET A 150 1.45 8.80 25.96
C MET A 150 -0.06 8.61 26.14
N HIS A 151 -0.55 7.37 26.08
CA HIS A 151 -1.96 7.06 26.29
C HIS A 151 -2.43 7.46 27.69
N ASN A 152 -1.67 7.09 28.73
CA ASN A 152 -2.00 7.42 30.12
C ASN A 152 -2.03 8.93 30.39
N ASN A 153 -1.16 9.69 29.71
CA ASN A 153 -1.14 11.15 29.81
C ASN A 153 -2.29 11.81 29.03
N SER A 154 -2.83 11.14 28.00
CA SER A 154 -3.93 11.64 27.17
C SER A 154 -5.32 11.41 27.79
N LEU A 155 -5.42 10.59 28.84
CA LEU A 155 -6.66 10.38 29.57
C LEU A 155 -6.95 11.60 30.45
N PRO A 156 -8.18 12.13 30.45
CA PRO A 156 -8.54 13.21 31.36
C PRO A 156 -8.39 12.72 32.80
N ARG A 157 -7.61 13.44 33.63
CA ARG A 157 -7.59 13.21 35.07
C ARG A 157 -9.03 13.38 35.57
N ARG A 158 -9.67 12.27 35.95
CA ARG A 158 -10.93 12.33 36.68
C ARG A 158 -10.61 12.94 38.04
N HIS A 159 -11.12 14.16 38.25
CA HIS A 159 -11.06 14.87 39.52
C HIS A 159 -12.27 14.51 40.39
#